data_AF-A0A173SAS1-F1
#
_entry.id   AF-A0A173SAS1-F1
#
_cell.length_a   1.000
_cell.length_b   1.000
_cell.length_c   1.000
_cell.angle_alpha   90.00
_cell.angle_beta   90.00
_cell.angle_gamma   90.00
#
_symmetry.space_group_name_H-M   'P 1'
#
loop_
_entity.id
_entity.type
_entity.pdbx_description
1 polymer ?
#
loop_
_entity_poly.entity_id
_entity_poly.type
_entity_poly.pdbx_seq_one_letter_code
_entity_poly.pdbx_strand_id
1 'polypeptide(L)'
;MTAPGILPEVLDGAAVGIFGILLSAAFCPIRWTGKKRWALAGCTAGLLALQGMFYFGASPTAAKYLYPLITHLPLYVVLVLLSGQKVWPLVAVLTAYLCCQVRRWAALAVALFFPQHPLVQPVAELLFTLPLLLLFIRFLAPSMRQLSRYPASVQCQFGIVPLVSYLFDYITHVYTSLLSEANPAAVEFMFFVCCAAFLCSILRASRVERQRIQMEQLQTSLNLQVTQAMREIEALRLSQQRASTYRHDLRHHMQFLAGCIENGRTEQALGYIRSVCSEIEAGKVTRLL
;
A
#
# COMPACT_ATOMS: atom_id res chain seq x y z
N MET A 1 -42.23 -22.54 16.60
CA MET A 1 -42.03 -22.80 15.16
C MET A 1 -41.19 -21.67 14.58
N THR A 2 -39.87 -21.83 14.55
CA THR A 2 -38.97 -20.87 13.91
C THR A 2 -39.06 -21.06 12.41
N ALA A 3 -39.51 -20.04 11.68
CA ALA A 3 -39.60 -20.10 10.22
C ALA A 3 -38.23 -20.46 9.63
N PRO A 4 -38.15 -21.42 8.69
CA PRO A 4 -36.88 -21.97 8.18
C PRO A 4 -35.97 -20.96 7.45
N GLY A 5 -36.39 -19.70 7.28
CA GLY A 5 -35.62 -18.62 6.67
C GLY A 5 -34.95 -17.63 7.63
N ILE A 6 -35.23 -17.67 8.94
CA ILE A 6 -34.71 -16.64 9.89
C ILE A 6 -33.22 -16.87 10.20
N LEU A 7 -32.79 -18.14 10.33
CA LEU A 7 -31.42 -18.47 10.70
C LEU A 7 -30.37 -18.03 9.63
N PRO A 8 -30.59 -18.28 8.32
CA PRO A 8 -29.67 -17.82 7.27
C PRO A 8 -29.60 -16.29 7.18
N GLU A 9 -30.73 -15.58 7.34
CA GLU A 9 -30.77 -14.12 7.28
C GLU A 9 -30.00 -13.46 8.42
N VAL A 10 -30.17 -13.96 9.66
CA VAL A 10 -29.44 -13.46 10.82
C VAL A 10 -27.95 -13.75 10.70
N LEU A 11 -27.59 -14.94 10.20
CA LEU A 11 -26.19 -15.32 9.99
C LEU A 11 -25.52 -14.46 8.92
N ASP A 12 -26.22 -14.20 7.81
CA ASP A 12 -25.70 -13.34 6.74
C ASP A 12 -25.56 -11.87 7.20
N GLY A 13 -26.55 -11.36 7.95
CA GLY A 13 -26.49 -10.02 8.54
C GLY A 13 -25.28 -9.85 9.47
N ALA A 14 -25.03 -10.85 10.33
CA ALA A 14 -23.84 -10.87 11.19
C ALA A 14 -22.55 -10.97 10.36
N ALA A 15 -22.53 -11.80 9.31
CA ALA A 15 -21.38 -11.97 8.43
C ALA A 15 -21.04 -10.67 7.69
N VAL A 16 -22.02 -9.93 7.17
CA VAL A 16 -21.78 -8.65 6.49
C VAL A 16 -21.33 -7.57 7.47
N GLY A 17 -21.87 -7.56 8.70
CA GLY A 17 -21.44 -6.67 9.76
C GLY A 17 -19.96 -6.89 10.11
N ILE A 18 -19.57 -8.14 10.34
CA ILE A 18 -18.18 -8.52 10.62
C ILE A 18 -17.28 -8.15 9.44
N PHE A 19 -17.70 -8.47 8.21
CA PHE A 19 -16.98 -8.13 6.99
C PHE A 19 -16.71 -6.63 6.89
N GLY A 20 -17.75 -5.80 7.03
CA GLY A 20 -17.66 -4.35 6.95
C GLY A 20 -16.76 -3.74 8.03
N ILE A 21 -16.88 -4.23 9.27
CA ILE A 21 -16.07 -3.75 10.41
C ILE A 21 -14.58 -4.11 10.20
N LEU A 22 -14.29 -5.36 9.86
CA LEU A 22 -12.92 -5.82 9.62
C LEU A 22 -12.28 -5.07 8.45
N LEU A 23 -13.03 -4.86 7.38
CA LEU A 23 -12.53 -4.19 6.19
C LEU A 23 -12.29 -2.69 6.43
N SER A 24 -13.21 -2.01 7.12
CA SER A 24 -13.05 -0.60 7.53
C SER A 24 -11.84 -0.42 8.44
N ALA A 25 -11.65 -1.33 9.40
CA ALA A 25 -10.47 -1.34 10.27
C ALA A 25 -9.18 -1.63 9.48
N ALA A 26 -9.25 -2.51 8.47
CA ALA A 26 -8.12 -2.81 7.60
C ALA A 26 -7.73 -1.62 6.73
N PHE A 27 -8.68 -0.77 6.30
CA PHE A 27 -8.41 0.43 5.50
C PHE A 27 -7.82 1.59 6.30
N CYS A 28 -8.03 1.60 7.61
CA CYS A 28 -7.44 2.61 8.48
C CYS A 28 -5.96 2.29 8.80
N PRO A 29 -5.10 3.31 8.96
CA PRO A 29 -3.69 3.15 9.35
C PRO A 29 -3.54 2.85 10.85
N ILE A 30 -4.22 1.82 11.35
CA ILE A 30 -4.20 1.46 12.77
C ILE A 30 -2.92 0.67 13.08
N ARG A 31 -2.14 1.15 14.06
CA ARG A 31 -1.06 0.37 14.67
C ARG A 31 -1.67 -0.67 15.61
N TRP A 32 -1.65 -1.93 15.21
CA TRP A 32 -2.26 -3.03 15.94
C TRP A 32 -1.45 -3.40 17.17
N THR A 33 -2.01 -3.14 18.36
CA THR A 33 -1.53 -3.67 19.64
C THR A 33 -2.53 -4.70 20.18
N GLY A 34 -2.12 -5.58 21.10
CA GLY A 34 -3.03 -6.56 21.71
C GLY A 34 -4.28 -5.91 22.31
N LYS A 35 -4.11 -4.79 23.02
CA LYS A 35 -5.22 -3.99 23.59
C LYS A 35 -6.20 -3.49 22.52
N LYS A 36 -5.70 -2.97 21.39
CA LYS A 36 -6.54 -2.47 20.29
C LYS A 36 -7.29 -3.59 19.55
N ARG A 37 -6.70 -4.78 19.46
CA ARG A 37 -7.38 -5.96 18.89
C ARG A 37 -8.57 -6.39 19.74
N TRP A 38 -8.37 -6.48 21.06
CA TRP A 38 -9.46 -6.79 22.01
C TRP A 38 -10.51 -5.68 22.04
N ALA A 39 -10.09 -4.41 21.97
CA ALA A 39 -11.02 -3.29 21.86
C ALA A 39 -11.88 -3.38 20.59
N LEU A 40 -11.28 -3.68 19.43
CA LEU A 40 -12.05 -3.88 18.21
C LEU A 40 -13.01 -5.07 18.34
N ALA A 41 -12.55 -6.22 18.86
CA ALA A 41 -13.40 -7.40 19.04
C ALA A 41 -14.60 -7.10 19.96
N GLY A 42 -14.37 -6.38 21.07
CA GLY A 42 -15.42 -5.92 21.96
C GLY A 42 -16.40 -4.95 21.30
N CYS A 43 -15.90 -3.99 20.51
CA CYS A 43 -16.73 -3.09 19.73
C CYS A 43 -17.54 -3.85 18.67
N THR A 44 -16.95 -4.83 17.97
CA THR A 44 -17.66 -5.68 17.00
C THR A 44 -18.80 -6.43 17.69
N ALA A 45 -18.53 -7.07 18.83
CA ALA A 45 -19.57 -7.75 19.59
C ALA A 45 -20.68 -6.79 20.06
N GLY A 46 -20.32 -5.60 20.55
CA GLY A 46 -21.28 -4.57 20.94
C GLY A 46 -22.14 -4.05 19.79
N LEU A 47 -21.53 -3.84 18.61
CA LEU A 47 -22.25 -3.41 17.41
C LEU A 47 -23.22 -4.48 16.90
N LEU A 48 -22.79 -5.74 16.88
CA LEU A 48 -23.66 -6.86 16.51
C LEU A 48 -24.80 -7.05 17.51
N ALA A 49 -24.54 -6.89 18.81
CA ALA A 49 -25.58 -6.95 19.84
C ALA A 49 -26.59 -5.80 19.67
N LEU A 50 -26.11 -4.58 19.41
CA LEU A 50 -26.96 -3.42 19.13
C LEU A 50 -27.83 -3.68 17.89
N GLN A 51 -27.24 -4.18 16.80
CA GLN A 51 -27.97 -4.55 15.58
C GLN A 51 -29.06 -5.60 15.87
N GLY A 52 -28.73 -6.65 16.63
CA GLY A 52 -29.68 -7.68 17.06
C GLY A 52 -30.83 -7.11 17.89
N MET A 53 -30.53 -6.23 18.85
CA MET A 53 -31.56 -5.56 19.66
C MET A 53 -32.53 -4.75 18.81
N PHE A 54 -32.03 -4.00 17.81
CA PHE A 54 -32.91 -3.25 16.90
C PHE A 54 -33.70 -4.17 15.97
N TYR A 55 -33.11 -5.27 15.50
CA TYR A 55 -33.79 -6.25 14.65
C TYR A 55 -34.96 -6.94 15.37
N PHE A 56 -34.79 -7.28 16.65
CA PHE A 56 -35.84 -7.96 17.44
C PHE A 56 -36.77 -7.01 18.21
N GLY A 57 -36.36 -5.76 18.46
CA GLY A 57 -37.04 -4.84 19.37
C GLY A 57 -37.67 -3.60 18.74
N ALA A 58 -37.27 -3.19 17.52
CA ALA A 58 -37.81 -2.00 16.86
C ALA A 58 -38.86 -2.35 15.80
N SER A 59 -39.76 -1.41 15.49
CA SER A 59 -40.70 -1.60 14.38
C SER A 59 -39.94 -1.80 13.06
N PRO A 60 -40.40 -2.70 12.16
CA PRO A 60 -39.67 -3.04 10.93
C PRO A 60 -39.37 -1.84 10.02
N THR A 61 -40.22 -0.82 10.08
CA THR A 61 -40.08 0.43 9.34
C THR A 61 -39.00 1.32 9.95
N ALA A 62 -39.04 1.61 11.25
CA ALA A 62 -38.03 2.42 11.92
C ALA A 62 -36.64 1.76 11.88
N ALA A 63 -36.59 0.42 11.98
CA ALA A 63 -35.35 -0.34 11.85
C ALA A 63 -34.68 -0.09 10.49
N LYS A 64 -35.41 -0.13 9.36
CA LYS A 64 -34.82 0.09 8.03
C LYS A 64 -34.24 1.49 7.82
N TYR A 65 -34.91 2.54 8.30
CA TYR A 65 -34.43 3.92 8.13
C TYR A 65 -33.22 4.25 9.03
N LEU A 66 -33.23 3.77 10.27
CA LEU A 66 -32.16 4.08 11.23
C LEU A 66 -30.97 3.11 11.13
N TYR A 67 -31.14 1.92 10.57
CA TYR A 67 -30.10 0.87 10.52
C TYR A 67 -28.78 1.35 9.92
N PRO A 68 -28.72 2.06 8.77
CA PRO A 68 -27.46 2.53 8.23
C PRO A 68 -26.79 3.56 9.14
N LEU A 69 -27.55 4.42 9.83
CA LEU A 69 -26.99 5.40 10.75
C LEU A 69 -26.47 4.75 12.04
N ILE A 70 -27.23 3.82 12.61
CA ILE A 70 -26.88 3.09 13.84
C ILE A 70 -25.66 2.18 13.63
N THR A 71 -25.41 1.71 12.41
CA THR A 71 -24.31 0.79 12.14
C THR A 71 -23.03 1.51 11.72
N HIS A 72 -23.12 2.49 10.82
CA HIS A 72 -21.94 3.18 10.30
C HIS A 72 -21.42 4.28 11.25
N LEU A 73 -22.29 4.99 11.99
CA LEU A 73 -21.87 6.09 12.88
C LEU A 73 -21.06 5.59 14.08
N PRO A 74 -21.49 4.56 14.84
CA PRO A 74 -20.69 4.06 15.95
C PRO A 74 -19.39 3.41 15.47
N LEU A 75 -19.41 2.72 14.33
CA LEU A 75 -18.20 2.17 13.71
C LEU A 75 -17.20 3.29 13.36
N TYR A 76 -17.67 4.38 12.76
CA TYR A 76 -16.85 5.56 12.50
C TYR A 76 -16.20 6.09 13.78
N VAL A 77 -16.96 6.26 14.87
CA VAL A 77 -16.43 6.74 16.15
C VAL A 77 -15.34 5.81 16.68
N VAL A 78 -15.58 4.50 16.69
CA VAL A 78 -14.59 3.49 17.12
C VAL A 78 -13.31 3.60 16.29
N LEU A 79 -13.43 3.74 14.97
CA LEU A 79 -12.25 3.84 14.08
C LEU A 79 -11.51 5.17 14.24
N VAL A 80 -12.19 6.28 14.53
CA VAL A 80 -11.55 7.56 14.89
C VAL A 80 -10.71 7.39 16.16
N LEU A 81 -11.26 6.75 17.20
CA LEU A 81 -10.54 6.49 18.45
C LEU A 81 -9.34 5.55 18.25
N LEU A 82 -9.45 4.54 17.39
CA LEU A 82 -8.38 3.57 17.15
C LEU A 82 -7.27 4.10 16.23
N SER A 83 -7.63 4.87 15.20
CA SER A 83 -6.72 5.40 14.17
C SER A 83 -6.13 6.77 14.52
N GLY A 84 -6.82 7.58 15.31
CA GLY A 84 -6.46 8.98 15.60
C GLY A 84 -6.73 9.95 14.43
N GLN A 85 -7.35 9.49 13.34
CA GLN A 85 -7.70 10.32 12.19
C GLN A 85 -9.20 10.65 12.21
N LYS A 86 -9.59 11.84 11.74
CA LYS A 86 -11.00 12.26 11.70
C LYS A 86 -11.67 11.98 10.35
N VAL A 87 -11.04 12.40 9.25
CA VAL A 87 -11.65 12.32 7.90
C VAL A 87 -11.53 10.92 7.32
N TRP A 88 -10.36 10.28 7.45
CA TRP A 88 -10.08 8.99 6.82
C TRP A 88 -11.00 7.84 7.26
N PRO A 89 -11.37 7.69 8.56
CA PRO A 89 -12.29 6.64 8.97
C PRO A 89 -13.65 6.71 8.27
N LEU A 90 -14.13 7.91 7.94
CA LEU A 90 -15.38 8.06 7.20
C LEU A 90 -15.23 7.48 5.78
N VAL A 91 -14.14 7.84 5.08
CA VAL A 91 -13.83 7.30 3.75
C VAL A 91 -13.66 5.78 3.79
N ALA A 92 -13.02 5.26 4.84
CA ALA A 92 -12.84 3.83 5.03
C ALA A 92 -14.17 3.09 5.22
N VAL A 93 -15.08 3.61 6.05
CA VAL A 93 -16.41 3.02 6.28
C VAL A 93 -17.26 3.04 5.01
N LEU A 94 -17.30 4.17 4.29
CA LEU A 94 -18.05 4.28 3.04
C LEU A 94 -17.47 3.39 1.93
N THR A 95 -16.14 3.24 1.89
CA THR A 95 -15.49 2.33 0.94
C THR A 95 -15.75 0.87 1.29
N ALA A 96 -15.76 0.51 2.58
CA ALA A 96 -16.13 -0.83 3.03
C ALA A 96 -17.59 -1.16 2.67
N TYR A 97 -18.50 -0.18 2.76
CA TYR A 97 -19.88 -0.32 2.32
C TYR A 97 -19.99 -0.73 0.84
N LEU A 98 -19.27 -0.07 -0.07
CA LEU A 98 -19.23 -0.47 -1.49
C LEU A 98 -18.65 -1.86 -1.69
N CYS A 99 -17.65 -2.24 -0.89
CA CYS A 99 -17.09 -3.59 -0.96
C CYS A 99 -18.12 -4.65 -0.51
N CYS A 100 -18.98 -4.33 0.46
CA CYS A 100 -20.11 -5.17 0.84
C CYS A 100 -21.10 -5.31 -0.33
N GLN A 101 -21.31 -4.26 -1.12
CA GLN A 101 -22.19 -4.35 -2.28
C GLN A 101 -21.66 -5.36 -3.31
N VAL A 102 -20.34 -5.43 -3.55
CA VAL A 102 -19.74 -6.44 -4.44
C VAL A 102 -20.07 -7.87 -3.99
N ARG A 103 -20.17 -8.13 -2.68
CA ARG A 103 -20.60 -9.43 -2.14
C ARG A 103 -22.03 -9.77 -2.58
N ARG A 104 -22.96 -8.82 -2.41
CA ARG A 104 -24.36 -8.98 -2.84
C ARG A 104 -24.47 -9.20 -4.35
N TRP A 105 -23.67 -8.49 -5.15
CA TRP A 105 -23.57 -8.70 -6.59
C TRP A 105 -23.10 -10.09 -6.99
N ALA A 106 -22.05 -10.59 -6.33
CA ALA A 106 -21.55 -11.94 -6.58
C ALA A 106 -22.63 -13.00 -6.31
N ALA A 107 -23.41 -12.81 -5.24
CA ALA A 107 -24.51 -13.70 -4.92
C ALA A 107 -25.70 -13.58 -5.89
N LEU A 108 -26.09 -12.36 -6.29
CA LEU A 108 -27.13 -12.14 -7.30
C LEU A 108 -26.74 -12.78 -8.65
N ALA A 109 -25.46 -12.65 -9.05
CA ALA A 109 -24.96 -13.29 -10.26
C ALA A 109 -25.09 -14.82 -10.19
N VAL A 110 -24.85 -15.45 -9.04
CA VAL A 110 -25.07 -16.89 -8.83
C VAL A 110 -26.57 -17.23 -8.83
N ALA A 111 -27.40 -16.39 -8.22
CA ALA A 111 -28.85 -16.57 -8.17
C ALA A 111 -29.50 -16.57 -9.57
N LEU A 112 -28.94 -15.82 -10.54
CA LEU A 112 -29.38 -15.85 -11.94
C LEU A 112 -29.27 -17.24 -12.58
N PHE A 113 -28.31 -18.06 -12.15
CA PHE A 113 -28.15 -19.43 -12.66
C PHE A 113 -29.06 -20.44 -11.96
N PHE A 114 -29.56 -20.12 -10.75
CA PHE A 114 -30.42 -21.00 -9.95
C PHE A 114 -31.65 -20.25 -9.39
N PRO A 115 -32.55 -19.74 -10.25
CA PRO A 115 -33.65 -18.87 -9.84
C PRO A 115 -34.72 -19.55 -8.96
N GLN A 116 -34.70 -20.88 -8.85
CA GLN A 116 -35.78 -21.66 -8.23
C GLN A 116 -35.61 -21.93 -6.73
N HIS A 117 -34.44 -21.61 -6.15
CA HIS A 117 -34.14 -21.92 -4.75
C HIS A 117 -33.96 -20.66 -3.89
N PRO A 118 -34.87 -20.39 -2.92
CA PRO A 118 -34.84 -19.17 -2.10
C PRO A 118 -33.62 -19.08 -1.17
N LEU A 119 -32.91 -20.19 -0.93
CA LEU A 119 -31.70 -20.24 -0.10
C LEU A 119 -30.41 -19.97 -0.88
N VAL A 120 -30.43 -19.90 -2.22
CA VAL A 120 -29.21 -19.76 -3.03
C VAL A 120 -28.51 -18.44 -2.75
N GLN A 121 -29.26 -17.34 -2.68
CA GLN A 121 -28.67 -16.02 -2.44
C GLN A 121 -27.98 -15.91 -1.07
N PRO A 122 -28.61 -16.19 0.08
CA PRO A 122 -27.94 -16.08 1.38
C PRO A 122 -26.76 -17.04 1.54
N VAL A 123 -26.85 -18.26 0.98
CA VAL A 123 -25.73 -19.22 1.00
C VAL A 123 -24.57 -18.71 0.14
N ALA A 124 -24.86 -18.16 -1.05
CA ALA A 124 -23.83 -17.58 -1.91
C ALA A 124 -23.17 -16.35 -1.25
N GLU A 125 -23.95 -15.46 -0.62
CA GLU A 125 -23.41 -14.30 0.11
C GLU A 125 -22.44 -14.74 1.23
N LEU A 126 -22.82 -15.76 2.00
CA LEU A 126 -21.96 -16.32 3.04
C LEU A 126 -20.68 -16.94 2.46
N LEU A 127 -20.80 -17.72 1.36
CA LEU A 127 -19.67 -18.34 0.67
C LEU A 127 -18.67 -17.30 0.14
N PHE A 128 -19.18 -16.19 -0.39
CA PHE A 128 -18.36 -15.11 -0.95
C PHE A 128 -17.78 -14.17 0.11
N THR A 129 -18.32 -14.13 1.33
CA THR A 129 -17.89 -13.20 2.39
C THR A 129 -16.38 -13.35 2.69
N LEU A 130 -15.91 -14.56 3.00
CA LEU A 130 -14.49 -14.79 3.33
C LEU A 130 -13.51 -14.56 2.17
N PRO A 131 -13.72 -15.12 0.95
CA PRO A 131 -12.79 -14.93 -0.15
C PRO A 131 -12.69 -13.47 -0.58
N LEU A 132 -13.81 -12.73 -0.65
CA LEU A 132 -13.77 -11.29 -0.95
C LEU A 132 -13.08 -10.50 0.15
N LEU A 133 -13.27 -10.86 1.43
CA LEU A 133 -12.62 -10.18 2.54
C LEU A 133 -11.10 -10.29 2.42
N LEU A 134 -10.61 -11.52 2.19
CA LEU A 134 -9.18 -11.78 2.01
C LEU A 134 -8.63 -11.05 0.77
N LEU A 135 -9.38 -11.04 -0.33
CA LEU A 135 -9.02 -10.34 -1.56
C LEU A 135 -8.86 -8.83 -1.29
N PHE A 136 -9.86 -8.19 -0.68
CA PHE A 136 -9.82 -6.75 -0.42
C PHE A 136 -8.76 -6.37 0.63
N ILE A 137 -8.54 -7.19 1.65
CA ILE A 137 -7.44 -6.96 2.60
C ILE A 137 -6.08 -7.07 1.91
N ARG A 138 -5.90 -8.04 1.00
CA ARG A 138 -4.61 -8.29 0.34
C ARG A 138 -4.25 -7.24 -0.70
N PHE A 139 -5.24 -6.74 -1.44
CA PHE A 139 -5.02 -5.84 -2.58
C PHE A 139 -5.45 -4.40 -2.33
N LEU A 140 -6.55 -4.18 -1.62
CA LEU A 140 -7.15 -2.85 -1.45
C LEU A 140 -6.70 -2.16 -0.17
N ALA A 141 -6.60 -2.88 0.95
CA ALA A 141 -6.16 -2.31 2.21
C ALA A 141 -4.76 -1.65 2.19
N PRO A 142 -3.71 -2.19 1.54
CA PRO A 142 -2.42 -1.49 1.48
C PRO A 142 -2.54 -0.14 0.76
N SER A 143 -3.31 -0.10 -0.32
CA SER A 143 -3.56 1.10 -1.13
C SER A 143 -4.32 2.16 -0.34
N MET A 144 -5.38 1.75 0.37
CA MET A 144 -6.15 2.63 1.25
C MET A 144 -5.30 3.20 2.39
N ARG A 145 -4.48 2.37 3.07
CA ARG A 145 -3.58 2.85 4.13
C ARG A 145 -2.50 3.81 3.66
N GLN A 146 -2.12 3.74 2.38
CA GLN A 146 -1.19 4.70 1.80
C GLN A 146 -1.90 6.02 1.54
N LEU A 147 -3.10 5.95 0.97
CA LEU A 147 -3.93 7.10 0.64
C LEU A 147 -4.34 7.91 1.90
N SER A 148 -4.43 7.24 3.05
CA SER A 148 -4.64 7.88 4.36
C SER A 148 -3.51 8.80 4.84
N ARG A 149 -2.36 8.84 4.14
CA ARG A 149 -1.23 9.71 4.46
C ARG A 149 -1.23 11.00 3.66
N TYR A 150 -2.07 11.10 2.63
CA TYR A 150 -2.23 12.32 1.82
C TYR A 150 -2.98 13.39 2.63
N PRO A 151 -2.85 14.68 2.24
CA PRO A 151 -3.57 15.76 2.89
C PRO A 151 -5.09 15.56 2.84
N ALA A 152 -5.79 16.14 3.81
CA ALA A 152 -7.24 15.97 3.99
C ALA A 152 -8.06 16.34 2.74
N SER A 153 -7.59 17.28 1.92
CA SER A 153 -8.24 17.65 0.64
C SER A 153 -8.33 16.46 -0.33
N VAL A 154 -7.23 15.73 -0.50
CA VAL A 154 -7.17 14.54 -1.34
C VAL A 154 -8.02 13.42 -0.73
N GLN A 155 -7.96 13.24 0.60
CA GLN A 155 -8.82 12.27 1.29
C GLN A 155 -10.31 12.54 1.05
N CYS A 156 -10.74 13.80 1.13
CA CYS A 156 -12.11 14.20 0.81
C CYS A 156 -12.47 13.90 -0.64
N GLN A 157 -11.60 14.18 -1.61
CA GLN A 157 -11.85 13.87 -3.02
C GLN A 157 -12.12 12.38 -3.24
N PHE A 158 -11.32 11.51 -2.63
CA PHE A 158 -11.56 10.06 -2.66
C PHE A 158 -12.80 9.64 -1.90
N GLY A 159 -13.20 10.39 -0.87
CA GLY A 159 -14.42 10.19 -0.09
C GLY A 159 -15.72 10.59 -0.81
N ILE A 160 -15.66 11.48 -1.81
CA ILE A 160 -16.86 11.94 -2.53
C ILE A 160 -17.52 10.79 -3.29
N VAL A 161 -16.74 10.00 -4.04
CA VAL A 161 -17.28 8.88 -4.82
C VAL A 161 -18.08 7.90 -3.94
N PRO A 162 -17.50 7.36 -2.84
CA PRO A 162 -18.23 6.43 -2.02
C PRO A 162 -19.38 7.08 -1.24
N LEU A 163 -19.27 8.37 -0.89
CA LEU A 163 -20.34 9.12 -0.25
C LEU A 163 -21.55 9.32 -1.18
N VAL A 164 -21.30 9.70 -2.43
CA VAL A 164 -22.36 9.88 -3.44
C VAL A 164 -23.03 8.55 -3.73
N SER A 165 -22.27 7.47 -3.87
CA SER A 165 -22.86 6.13 -4.03
C SER A 165 -23.70 5.73 -2.81
N TYR A 166 -23.21 5.97 -1.59
CA TYR A 166 -23.96 5.66 -0.37
C TYR A 166 -25.26 6.48 -0.28
N LEU A 167 -25.20 7.78 -0.56
CA LEU A 167 -26.38 8.66 -0.50
C LEU A 167 -27.40 8.30 -1.58
N PHE A 168 -26.94 8.00 -2.80
CA PHE A 168 -27.82 7.60 -3.89
C PHE A 168 -28.50 6.25 -3.58
N ASP A 169 -27.78 5.30 -2.99
CA ASP A 169 -28.32 4.00 -2.57
C ASP A 169 -29.36 4.16 -1.45
N TYR A 170 -29.04 4.98 -0.46
CA TYR A 170 -29.97 5.31 0.60
C TYR A 170 -31.26 5.96 0.06
N ILE A 171 -31.15 6.95 -0.84
CA ILE A 171 -32.33 7.60 -1.41
C ILE A 171 -33.16 6.60 -2.22
N THR A 172 -32.54 5.83 -3.13
CA THR A 172 -33.26 4.93 -4.05
C THR A 172 -33.89 3.72 -3.36
N HIS A 173 -33.20 3.08 -2.41
CA HIS A 173 -33.70 1.89 -1.73
C HIS A 173 -34.57 2.19 -0.49
N VAL A 174 -34.31 3.29 0.23
CA VAL A 174 -34.97 3.57 1.53
C VAL A 174 -36.06 4.62 1.41
N TYR A 175 -35.86 5.67 0.62
CA TYR A 175 -36.82 6.78 0.55
C TYR A 175 -37.79 6.68 -0.61
N THR A 176 -37.33 6.31 -1.81
CA THR A 176 -38.13 6.60 -2.98
C THR A 176 -39.01 5.44 -3.43
N SER A 177 -38.66 4.15 -3.23
CA SER A 177 -39.27 2.90 -3.75
C SER A 177 -39.69 2.88 -5.25
N LEU A 178 -40.22 3.97 -5.78
CA LEU A 178 -40.56 4.35 -7.14
C LEU A 178 -39.51 4.00 -8.21
N LEU A 179 -38.20 4.15 -7.97
CA LEU A 179 -37.18 3.72 -8.94
C LEU A 179 -36.92 2.20 -8.87
N SER A 180 -36.96 1.63 -7.67
CA SER A 180 -36.81 0.19 -7.41
C SER A 180 -38.01 -0.60 -7.93
N GLU A 181 -39.21 -0.03 -7.92
CA GLU A 181 -40.43 -0.63 -8.46
C GLU A 181 -40.47 -0.57 -9.99
N ALA A 182 -39.91 0.49 -10.60
CA ALA A 182 -39.91 0.66 -12.05
C ALA A 182 -38.88 -0.23 -12.77
N ASN A 183 -37.63 -0.30 -12.28
CA ASN A 183 -36.61 -1.21 -12.83
C ASN A 183 -35.49 -1.50 -11.82
N PRO A 184 -35.65 -2.53 -10.96
CA PRO A 184 -34.68 -2.86 -9.92
C PRO A 184 -33.31 -3.22 -10.51
N ALA A 185 -33.28 -3.85 -11.68
CA ALA A 185 -32.03 -4.26 -12.33
C ALA A 185 -31.18 -3.07 -12.81
N ALA A 186 -31.79 -1.96 -13.23
CA ALA A 186 -31.05 -0.79 -13.70
C ALA A 186 -30.36 -0.02 -12.56
N VAL A 187 -31.06 0.15 -11.44
CA VAL A 187 -30.53 0.80 -10.24
C VAL A 187 -29.36 -0.01 -9.71
N GLU A 188 -29.56 -1.32 -9.58
CA GLU A 188 -28.52 -2.25 -9.19
C GLU A 188 -27.31 -2.13 -10.15
N PHE A 189 -27.48 -2.29 -11.47
CA PHE A 189 -26.37 -2.26 -12.43
C PHE A 189 -25.54 -0.97 -12.37
N MET A 190 -26.18 0.18 -12.13
CA MET A 190 -25.47 1.45 -11.97
C MET A 190 -24.52 1.44 -10.77
N PHE A 191 -24.96 0.92 -9.62
CA PHE A 191 -24.10 0.77 -8.44
C PHE A 191 -22.94 -0.18 -8.67
N PHE A 192 -23.17 -1.27 -9.42
CA PHE A 192 -22.10 -2.19 -9.80
C PHE A 192 -21.00 -1.46 -10.58
N VAL A 193 -21.38 -0.68 -11.58
CA VAL A 193 -20.43 0.10 -12.40
C VAL A 193 -19.68 1.13 -11.54
N CYS A 194 -20.37 1.85 -10.66
CA CYS A 194 -19.72 2.79 -9.73
C CYS A 194 -18.74 2.10 -8.78
N CYS A 195 -19.12 0.97 -8.17
CA CYS A 195 -18.24 0.17 -7.32
C CYS A 195 -17.01 -0.30 -8.09
N ALA A 196 -17.21 -0.90 -9.27
CA ALA A 196 -16.14 -1.44 -10.09
C ALA A 196 -15.18 -0.34 -10.56
N ALA A 197 -15.70 0.82 -10.99
CA ALA A 197 -14.90 1.97 -11.40
C ALA A 197 -14.07 2.53 -10.24
N PHE A 198 -14.67 2.66 -9.05
CA PHE A 198 -13.99 3.16 -7.86
C PHE A 198 -12.87 2.21 -7.40
N LEU A 199 -13.16 0.91 -7.32
CA LEU A 199 -12.18 -0.13 -6.97
C LEU A 199 -11.04 -0.19 -8.00
N CYS A 200 -11.36 -0.15 -9.29
CA CYS A 200 -10.37 -0.07 -10.35
C CYS A 200 -9.49 1.17 -10.22
N SER A 201 -10.07 2.32 -9.87
CA SER A 201 -9.33 3.57 -9.68
C SER A 201 -8.35 3.47 -8.51
N ILE A 202 -8.76 2.88 -7.38
CA ILE A 202 -7.87 2.63 -6.22
C ILE A 202 -6.73 1.67 -6.61
N LEU A 203 -7.05 0.57 -7.31
CA LEU A 203 -6.04 -0.40 -7.73
C LEU A 203 -5.06 0.22 -8.72
N ARG A 204 -5.53 1.01 -9.69
CA ARG A 204 -4.68 1.73 -10.64
C ARG A 204 -3.78 2.74 -9.93
N ALA A 205 -4.32 3.56 -9.03
CA ALA A 205 -3.54 4.51 -8.24
C ALA A 205 -2.42 3.78 -7.48
N SER A 206 -2.71 2.61 -6.90
CA SER A 206 -1.71 1.83 -6.18
C SER A 206 -0.62 1.22 -7.07
N ARG A 207 -0.94 0.81 -8.30
CA ARG A 207 0.06 0.28 -9.25
C ARG A 207 1.00 1.38 -9.73
N VAL A 208 0.45 2.54 -10.08
CA VAL A 208 1.23 3.71 -10.47
C VAL A 208 2.18 4.12 -9.34
N GLU A 209 1.70 4.14 -8.11
CA GLU A 209 2.51 4.51 -6.96
C GLU A 209 3.63 3.49 -6.65
N ARG A 210 3.33 2.19 -6.74
CA ARG A 210 4.36 1.14 -6.62
C ARG A 210 5.43 1.26 -7.70
N GLN A 211 5.04 1.60 -8.93
CA GLN A 211 5.98 1.84 -10.02
C GLN A 211 6.85 3.07 -9.76
N ARG A 212 6.29 4.15 -9.21
CA ARG A 212 7.07 5.34 -8.81
C ARG A 212 8.14 4.99 -7.77
N ILE A 213 7.76 4.28 -6.71
CA ILE A 213 8.70 3.87 -5.65
C ILE A 213 9.81 2.97 -6.21
N GLN A 214 9.47 2.01 -7.07
CA GLN A 214 10.47 1.14 -7.72
C GLN A 214 11.41 1.94 -8.62
N MET A 215 10.90 2.93 -9.36
CA MET A 215 11.70 3.79 -10.21
C MET A 215 12.67 4.66 -9.38
N GLU A 216 12.20 5.27 -8.28
CA GLU A 216 13.04 6.05 -7.37
C GLU A 216 14.14 5.20 -6.73
N GLN A 217 13.83 3.97 -6.32
CA GLN A 217 14.82 3.01 -5.81
C GLN A 217 15.84 2.62 -6.89
N LEU A 218 15.39 2.36 -8.12
CA LEU A 218 16.27 2.03 -9.23
C LEU A 218 17.20 3.20 -9.57
N GLN A 219 16.66 4.42 -9.63
CA GLN A 219 17.44 5.64 -9.89
C GLN A 219 18.48 5.86 -8.79
N THR A 220 18.12 5.66 -7.52
CA THR A 220 19.04 5.80 -6.39
C THR A 220 20.16 4.76 -6.46
N SER A 221 19.82 3.49 -6.73
CA SER A 221 20.80 2.40 -6.91
C SER A 221 21.75 2.67 -8.08
N LEU A 222 21.21 3.13 -9.21
CA LEU A 222 22.00 3.46 -10.40
C LEU A 222 22.96 4.63 -10.13
N ASN A 223 22.50 5.67 -9.43
CA ASN A 223 23.34 6.82 -9.08
C ASN A 223 24.51 6.40 -8.17
N LEU A 224 24.28 5.50 -7.21
CA LEU A 224 25.33 4.93 -6.38
C LEU A 224 26.33 4.11 -7.20
N GLN A 225 25.86 3.26 -8.13
CA GLN A 225 26.72 2.46 -9.01
C GLN A 225 27.57 3.34 -9.93
N VAL A 226 26.99 4.39 -10.52
CA VAL A 226 27.72 5.35 -11.37
C VAL A 226 28.77 6.09 -10.54
N THR A 227 28.42 6.57 -9.36
CA THR A 227 29.35 7.28 -8.47
C THR A 227 30.51 6.37 -8.05
N GLN A 228 30.25 5.10 -7.77
CA GLN A 228 31.28 4.13 -7.42
C GLN A 228 32.20 3.84 -8.61
N ALA A 229 31.65 3.57 -9.79
CA ALA A 229 32.42 3.32 -11.01
C ALA A 229 33.32 4.52 -11.37
N MET A 230 32.83 5.75 -11.20
CA MET A 230 33.62 6.96 -11.42
C MET A 230 34.83 7.04 -10.49
N ARG A 231 34.66 6.72 -9.19
CA ARG A 231 35.77 6.69 -8.23
C ARG A 231 36.82 5.64 -8.58
N GLU A 232 36.39 4.47 -9.04
CA GLU A 232 37.30 3.41 -9.48
C GLU A 232 38.10 3.83 -10.72
N ILE A 233 37.45 4.46 -11.71
CA ILE A 233 38.12 5.00 -12.90
C ILE A 233 39.12 6.09 -12.53
N GLU A 234 38.76 6.98 -11.60
CA GLU A 234 39.64 8.05 -11.14
C GLU A 234 40.87 7.49 -10.41
N ALA A 235 40.68 6.50 -9.54
CA ALA A 235 41.77 5.79 -8.87
C ALA A 235 42.69 5.08 -9.87
N LEU A 236 42.13 4.43 -10.89
CA LEU A 236 42.89 3.78 -11.96
C LEU A 236 43.69 4.80 -12.78
N ARG A 237 43.09 5.93 -13.18
CA ARG A 237 43.79 7.02 -13.89
C ARG A 237 44.96 7.55 -13.08
N LEU A 238 44.74 7.79 -11.79
CA LEU A 238 45.77 8.33 -10.90
C LEU A 238 46.92 7.33 -10.67
N SER A 239 46.60 6.04 -10.55
CA SER A 239 47.59 4.96 -10.53
C SER A 239 48.40 4.88 -11.84
N GLN A 240 47.72 4.98 -12.98
CA GLN A 240 48.36 4.93 -14.30
C GLN A 240 49.30 6.12 -14.53
N GLN A 241 48.90 7.31 -14.09
CA GLN A 241 49.73 8.53 -14.16
C GLN A 241 50.98 8.40 -13.28
N ARG A 242 50.84 7.93 -12.04
CA ARG A 242 51.99 7.64 -11.16
C ARG A 242 52.95 6.63 -11.77
N ALA A 243 52.43 5.55 -12.35
CA ALA A 243 53.25 4.54 -13.02
C ALA A 243 53.96 5.11 -14.27
N SER A 244 53.32 6.01 -15.01
CA SER A 244 53.92 6.70 -16.15
C SER A 244 55.08 7.61 -15.74
N THR A 245 54.88 8.46 -14.73
CA THR A 245 55.93 9.33 -14.16
C THR A 245 57.09 8.49 -13.66
N TYR A 246 56.83 7.43 -12.88
CA TYR A 246 57.87 6.54 -12.38
C TYR A 246 58.70 5.89 -13.51
N ARG A 247 58.05 5.44 -14.59
CA ARG A 247 58.75 4.90 -15.78
C ARG A 247 59.59 5.96 -16.49
N HIS A 248 59.09 7.18 -16.58
CA HIS A 248 59.81 8.30 -17.19
C HIS A 248 61.08 8.63 -16.38
N ASP A 249 60.97 8.73 -15.06
CA ASP A 249 62.09 9.04 -14.17
C ASP A 249 63.14 7.92 -14.20
N LEU A 250 62.72 6.65 -14.19
CA LEU A 250 63.62 5.51 -14.39
C LEU A 250 64.37 5.59 -15.71
N ARG A 251 63.67 5.91 -16.82
CA ARG A 251 64.33 6.06 -18.12
C ARG A 251 65.35 7.20 -18.09
N HIS A 252 65.03 8.32 -17.45
CA HIS A 252 65.96 9.43 -17.28
C HIS A 252 67.22 9.03 -16.50
N HIS A 253 67.06 8.33 -15.37
CA HIS A 253 68.19 7.80 -14.60
C HIS A 253 69.07 6.85 -15.43
N MET A 254 68.45 5.94 -16.19
CA MET A 254 69.19 4.98 -17.03
C MET A 254 69.94 5.67 -18.17
N GLN A 255 69.34 6.67 -18.81
CA GLN A 255 69.99 7.43 -19.87
C GLN A 255 71.20 8.23 -19.36
N PHE A 256 71.08 8.85 -18.17
CA PHE A 256 72.20 9.55 -17.54
C PHE A 256 73.37 8.60 -17.25
N LEU A 257 73.07 7.44 -16.65
CA LEU A 257 74.09 6.43 -16.34
C LEU A 257 74.77 5.89 -17.61
N ALA A 258 74.00 5.60 -18.66
CA ALA A 258 74.56 5.18 -19.95
C ALA A 258 75.54 6.23 -20.50
N GLY A 259 75.17 7.52 -20.49
CA GLY A 259 76.03 8.61 -20.94
C GLY A 259 77.29 8.81 -20.07
N CYS A 260 77.26 8.48 -18.77
CA CYS A 260 78.46 8.47 -17.93
C CYS A 260 79.40 7.31 -18.28
N ILE A 261 78.85 6.13 -18.57
CA ILE A 261 79.62 4.93 -18.93
C ILE A 261 80.30 5.12 -20.29
N GLU A 262 79.57 5.57 -21.32
CA GLU A 262 80.10 5.81 -22.66
C GLU A 262 81.27 6.80 -22.69
N ASN A 263 81.27 7.79 -21.78
CA ASN A 263 82.30 8.81 -21.67
C ASN A 263 83.43 8.46 -20.68
N GLY A 264 83.45 7.23 -20.13
CA GLY A 264 84.48 6.79 -19.17
C GLY A 264 84.43 7.50 -17.81
N ARG A 265 83.32 8.16 -17.46
CA ARG A 265 83.17 8.96 -16.23
C ARG A 265 82.60 8.12 -15.08
N THR A 266 83.36 7.11 -14.66
CA THR A 266 82.95 6.13 -13.63
C THR A 266 82.72 6.74 -12.24
N GLU A 267 83.51 7.73 -11.82
CA GLU A 267 83.29 8.41 -10.54
C GLU A 267 81.97 9.18 -10.48
N GLN A 268 81.61 9.89 -11.56
CA GLN A 268 80.34 10.61 -11.65
C GLN A 268 79.13 9.66 -11.62
N ALA A 269 79.23 8.50 -12.26
CA ALA A 269 78.18 7.48 -12.21
C ALA A 269 77.99 6.93 -10.79
N LEU A 270 79.09 6.60 -10.09
CA LEU A 270 79.06 6.13 -8.70
C LEU A 270 78.51 7.18 -7.72
N GLY A 271 78.90 8.45 -7.90
CA GLY A 271 78.38 9.57 -7.11
C GLY A 271 76.87 9.76 -7.30
N TYR A 272 76.39 9.68 -8.55
CA TYR A 272 74.97 9.79 -8.86
C TYR A 272 74.15 8.63 -8.29
N ILE A 273 74.62 7.38 -8.39
CA ILE A 273 73.96 6.21 -7.79
C ILE A 273 73.84 6.39 -6.26
N ARG A 274 74.91 6.81 -5.58
CA ARG A 274 74.87 7.06 -4.13
C ARG A 274 73.87 8.15 -3.76
N SER A 275 73.80 9.23 -4.55
CA SER A 275 72.81 10.30 -4.36
C SER A 275 71.39 9.76 -4.47
N VAL A 276 71.06 9.06 -5.56
CA VAL A 276 69.73 8.49 -5.79
C VAL A 276 69.35 7.47 -4.71
N CYS A 277 70.30 6.61 -4.28
CA CYS A 277 70.08 5.69 -3.16
C CYS A 277 69.75 6.43 -1.87
N SER A 278 70.47 7.51 -1.55
CA SER A 278 70.21 8.32 -0.36
C SER A 278 68.85 9.03 -0.40
N GLU A 279 68.42 9.50 -1.57
CA GLU A 279 67.09 10.11 -1.77
C GLU A 279 65.96 9.09 -1.63
N ILE A 280 66.14 7.87 -2.16
CA ILE A 280 65.16 6.77 -2.02
C ILE A 280 65.03 6.33 -0.56
N GLU A 281 66.15 6.19 0.16
CA GLU A 281 66.15 5.84 1.57
C GLU A 281 65.51 6.94 2.43
N ALA A 282 65.84 8.21 2.18
CA ALA A 282 65.22 9.35 2.85
C ALA A 282 63.70 9.39 2.60
N GLY A 283 63.25 9.18 1.37
CA GLY A 283 61.83 9.15 1.01
C GLY A 283 61.05 7.95 1.59
N LYS A 284 61.75 6.86 1.96
CA LYS A 284 61.16 5.69 2.63
C LYS A 284 60.82 6.00 4.10
N VAL A 285 61.68 6.76 4.77
CA VAL A 285 61.52 7.13 6.20
C VAL A 285 60.34 8.10 6.39
N THR A 286 60.17 9.06 5.49
CA THR A 286 59.07 10.06 5.56
C THR A 286 57.68 9.48 5.27
N ARG A 287 57.58 8.26 4.72
CA ARG A 287 56.31 7.60 4.38
C ARG A 287 55.85 6.59 5.45
N LEU A 288 56.69 6.33 6.47
CA LEU A 288 56.46 5.38 7.57
C LEU A 288 56.20 6.06 8.93
N LEU A 289 56.31 7.40 9.00
CA LEU A 289 55.87 8.26 10.11
C LEU A 289 54.54 8.92 9.76
#